data_AF-A0A3B8NY20-F1
#
_entry.id   AF-A0A3B8NY20-F1
#
_cell.length_a   1.000
_cell.length_b   1.000
_cell.length_c   1.000
_cell.angle_alpha   90.00
_cell.angle_beta   90.00
_cell.angle_gamma   90.00
#
_symmetry.space_group_name_H-M   'P 1'
#
loop_
_entity.id
_entity.type
_entity.pdbx_description
1 polymer ?
#
loop_
_entity_poly.entity_id
_entity_poly.type
_entity_poly.pdbx_seq_one_letter_code
_entity_poly.pdbx_strand_id
1 'polypeptide(L)'
;VNCTSVGMSHGPDEHGSPLSAAQIPASAIVNDLVYNPLETPFLREGAAAGAVTLGGLHMLIYQGVLSFQMWTGQDAPVDVMSKAAFAEMASRGA
;
A
#
# COMPACT_ATOMS: atom_id res chain seq x y z
N VAL A 1 4.91 0.43 -10.34
CA VAL A 1 3.67 0.68 -9.57
C VAL A 1 2.71 -0.47 -9.86
N ASN A 2 2.20 -1.17 -8.85
CA ASN A 2 1.16 -2.19 -9.02
C ASN A 2 -0.22 -1.58 -8.73
N CYS A 3 -1.09 -1.56 -9.73
CA CYS A 3 -2.47 -1.09 -9.62
C CYS A 3 -3.50 -2.24 -9.83
N THR A 4 -3.05 -3.49 -9.81
CA THR A 4 -3.91 -4.67 -9.92
C THR A 4 -4.30 -5.18 -8.53
N SER A 5 -5.09 -6.25 -8.47
CA SER A 5 -5.43 -6.96 -7.23
C SER A 5 -4.51 -8.15 -6.91
N VAL A 6 -3.46 -8.38 -7.70
CA VAL A 6 -2.46 -9.42 -7.42
C VAL A 6 -1.73 -9.07 -6.12
N GLY A 7 -1.59 -10.05 -5.22
CA GLY A 7 -0.98 -9.88 -3.90
C GLY A 7 -1.93 -9.36 -2.81
N MET A 8 -3.22 -9.16 -3.11
CA MET A 8 -4.23 -8.73 -2.14
C MET A 8 -4.78 -9.92 -1.34
N SER A 9 -4.87 -9.78 -0.01
CA SER A 9 -5.48 -10.80 0.85
C SER A 9 -6.92 -11.12 0.44
N HIS A 10 -7.25 -12.41 0.39
CA HIS A 10 -8.53 -12.94 -0.08
C HIS A 10 -8.87 -12.61 -1.55
N GLY A 11 -7.87 -12.14 -2.31
CA GLY A 11 -7.96 -11.94 -3.75
C GLY A 11 -7.72 -13.24 -4.54
N PRO A 12 -7.90 -13.20 -5.87
CA PRO A 12 -7.73 -14.39 -6.72
C PRO A 12 -6.26 -14.87 -6.81
N ASP A 13 -5.29 -14.01 -6.51
CA ASP A 13 -3.86 -14.32 -6.55
C ASP A 13 -3.12 -13.67 -5.36
N GLU A 14 -3.52 -14.06 -4.14
CA GLU A 14 -3.02 -13.50 -2.87
C GLU A 14 -1.50 -13.68 -2.67
N HIS A 15 -0.92 -14.75 -3.23
CA HIS A 15 0.50 -15.06 -3.08
C HIS A 15 1.34 -14.67 -4.31
N GLY A 16 0.71 -14.09 -5.33
CA GLY A 16 1.36 -13.66 -6.55
C GLY A 16 2.07 -12.31 -6.44
N SER A 17 3.04 -12.10 -7.33
CA SER A 17 3.67 -10.81 -7.57
C SER A 17 3.67 -10.51 -9.08
N PRO A 18 3.39 -9.26 -9.51
CA PRO A 18 3.44 -8.90 -10.93
C PRO A 18 4.86 -8.92 -11.50
N LEU A 19 5.90 -8.82 -10.67
CA LEU A 19 7.31 -8.91 -11.06
C LEU A 19 8.11 -9.65 -9.99
N SER A 20 9.10 -10.44 -10.42
CA SER A 20 10.12 -11.00 -9.52
C SER A 20 11.25 -10.00 -9.25
N ALA A 21 12.03 -10.22 -8.20
CA ALA A 21 13.18 -9.40 -7.83
C ALA A 21 14.19 -9.28 -8.97
N ALA A 22 14.37 -10.34 -9.78
CA ALA A 22 15.27 -10.35 -10.93
C ALA A 22 14.88 -9.34 -12.03
N GLN A 23 13.62 -8.88 -12.04
CA GLN A 23 13.08 -7.92 -13.01
C GLN A 23 13.04 -6.49 -12.46
N ILE A 24 13.39 -6.29 -11.19
CA ILE A 24 13.30 -5.00 -10.50
C ILE A 24 14.72 -4.41 -10.37
N PRO A 25 15.02 -3.24 -10.96
CA PRO A 25 16.27 -2.55 -10.71
C PRO A 25 16.34 -2.05 -9.25
N ALA A 26 17.48 -2.19 -8.59
CA ALA A 26 17.69 -1.67 -7.24
C ALA A 26 17.48 -0.14 -7.12
N SER A 27 17.62 0.60 -8.23
CA SER A 27 17.36 2.05 -8.28
C SER A 27 15.88 2.42 -8.41
N ALA A 28 14.98 1.43 -8.55
CA ALA A 28 13.56 1.68 -8.71
C ALA A 28 12.87 1.99 -7.37
N ILE A 29 11.66 2.54 -7.47
CA ILE A 29 10.70 2.59 -6.37
C ILE A 29 9.58 1.60 -6.68
N VAL A 30 9.41 0.61 -5.81
CA VAL A 30 8.34 -0.37 -5.87
C VAL A 30 7.17 0.15 -5.06
N ASN A 31 6.18 0.70 -5.76
CA ASN A 31 4.94 1.20 -5.18
C ASN A 31 3.80 0.21 -5.45
N ASP A 32 3.12 -0.25 -4.41
CA ASP A 32 1.97 -1.15 -4.50
C ASP A 32 0.72 -0.48 -3.92
N LEU A 33 -0.38 -0.46 -4.67
CA LEU A 33 -1.63 0.13 -4.20
C LEU A 33 -2.43 -0.81 -3.30
N VAL A 34 -2.08 -2.11 -3.29
CA VAL A 34 -2.59 -3.05 -2.31
C VAL A 34 -2.09 -2.63 -0.92
N TYR A 35 -3.02 -2.54 0.03
CA TYR A 35 -2.75 -2.18 1.43
C TYR A 35 -3.14 -3.29 2.42
N ASN A 36 -3.73 -4.38 1.93
CA ASN A 36 -4.03 -5.58 2.71
C ASN A 36 -3.55 -6.82 1.93
N PRO A 37 -2.46 -7.49 2.37
CA PRO A 37 -1.69 -7.24 3.59
C PRO A 37 -0.82 -5.97 3.48
N LEU A 38 -0.25 -5.50 4.60
CA LEU A 38 0.66 -4.34 4.60
C LEU A 38 1.96 -4.62 3.84
N GLU A 39 2.45 -5.86 3.92
CA GLU A 39 3.63 -6.33 3.20
C GLU A 39 3.20 -7.36 2.14
N THR A 40 3.00 -6.90 0.91
CA THR A 40 2.59 -7.76 -0.21
C THR A 40 3.77 -8.54 -0.77
N PRO A 41 3.54 -9.64 -1.53
CA PRO A 41 4.60 -10.32 -2.26
C PRO A 41 5.40 -9.37 -3.17
N PHE A 42 4.75 -8.41 -3.82
CA PHE A 42 5.44 -7.44 -4.69
C PHE A 42 6.39 -6.53 -3.91
N LEU A 43 5.99 -6.06 -2.73
CA LEU A 43 6.87 -5.28 -1.86
C LEU A 43 8.06 -6.13 -1.38
N ARG A 44 7.87 -7.42 -1.09
CA ARG A 44 8.96 -8.33 -0.74
C ARG A 44 9.95 -8.54 -1.89
N GLU A 45 9.46 -8.75 -3.11
CA GLU A 45 10.30 -8.84 -4.31
C GLU A 45 11.09 -7.55 -4.54
N GLY A 46 10.46 -6.38 -4.31
CA GLY A 46 11.14 -5.09 -4.36
C GLY A 46 12.26 -4.94 -3.33
N ALA A 47 11.99 -5.30 -2.08
CA ALA A 47 12.99 -5.27 -1.02
C ALA A 47 14.15 -6.25 -1.31
N ALA A 48 13.84 -7.45 -1.81
CA ALA A 48 14.84 -8.45 -2.21
C ALA A 48 15.73 -7.96 -3.37
N ALA A 49 15.19 -7.15 -4.27
CA ALA A 49 15.94 -6.49 -5.33
C ALA A 49 16.78 -5.28 -4.85
N GLY A 50 16.67 -4.88 -3.59
CA GLY A 50 17.31 -3.69 -3.03
C GLY A 50 16.62 -2.37 -3.40
N ALA A 51 15.40 -2.42 -3.92
CA ALA A 51 14.62 -1.24 -4.27
C ALA A 51 13.94 -0.64 -3.03
N VAL A 52 13.62 0.66 -3.10
CA VAL A 52 12.78 1.32 -2.10
C VAL A 52 11.34 0.89 -2.28
N THR A 53 10.66 0.51 -1.21
CA THR A 53 9.28 0.04 -1.24
C THR A 53 8.31 1.07 -0.63
N LEU A 54 7.12 1.17 -1.22
CA LEU A 54 6.04 2.04 -0.75
C LEU A 54 4.71 1.28 -0.84
N GLY A 55 4.08 1.02 0.30
CA GLY A 55 2.79 0.31 0.36
C GLY A 55 1.57 1.21 0.19
N GLY A 56 0.42 0.58 -0.06
CA GLY A 56 -0.80 1.26 -0.51
C GLY A 56 -1.56 2.05 0.55
N LEU A 57 -1.25 1.83 1.84
CA LEU A 57 -2.02 2.42 2.94
C LEU A 57 -2.01 3.95 2.90
N HIS A 58 -0.88 4.55 2.49
CA HIS A 58 -0.79 6.00 2.31
C HIS A 58 -1.76 6.50 1.24
N MET A 59 -1.89 5.78 0.12
CA MET A 59 -2.85 6.13 -0.93
C MET A 59 -4.29 6.08 -0.40
N LEU A 60 -4.63 5.06 0.41
CA LEU A 60 -5.93 4.97 1.10
C LEU A 60 -6.17 6.17 2.03
N ILE A 61 -5.16 6.62 2.77
CA ILE A 61 -5.29 7.77 3.66
C ILE A 61 -5.53 9.06 2.85
N TYR A 62 -4.70 9.33 1.85
CA TYR A 62 -4.75 10.60 1.12
C TYR A 62 -5.96 10.74 0.20
N GLN A 63 -6.49 9.64 -0.36
CA GLN A 63 -7.79 9.72 -1.05
C GLN A 63 -8.93 10.06 -0.08
N GLY A 64 -8.85 9.59 1.17
CA GLY A 64 -9.78 9.94 2.23
C GLY A 64 -9.67 11.40 2.65
N VAL A 65 -8.45 11.93 2.75
CA VAL A 65 -8.16 13.35 3.03
C VAL A 65 -8.86 14.25 2.01
N LEU A 66 -8.67 13.97 0.72
CA LEU A 66 -9.30 14.73 -0.35
C LEU A 66 -10.82 14.61 -0.31
N SER A 67 -11.35 13.41 -0.09
CA SER A 67 -12.79 13.19 0.00
C SER A 67 -13.41 13.96 1.17
N PHE A 68 -12.77 13.94 2.35
CA PHE A 68 -13.20 14.69 3.53
C PHE A 68 -13.24 16.20 3.25
N GLN A 69 -12.19 16.75 2.64
CA GLN A 69 -12.13 18.16 2.26
C GLN A 69 -13.25 18.52 1.27
N MET A 70 -13.48 17.68 0.26
CA MET A 70 -14.55 17.92 -0.74
C MET A 70 -15.94 17.90 -0.12
N TRP A 71 -16.21 17.01 0.84
CA TRP A 71 -17.54 16.90 1.45
C TRP A 71 -17.82 17.96 2.50
N THR A 72 -16.80 18.34 3.28
CA THR A 72 -16.98 19.18 4.47
C THR A 72 -16.55 20.63 4.25
N GLY A 73 -15.71 20.90 3.24
CA GLY A 73 -15.05 22.18 3.05
C GLY A 73 -14.03 22.51 4.16
N GLN A 74 -13.66 21.55 5.02
CA GLN A 74 -12.70 21.70 6.10
C GLN A 74 -11.40 20.97 5.78
N ASP A 75 -10.29 21.44 6.33
CA ASP A 75 -9.02 20.71 6.26
C ASP A 75 -9.13 19.36 6.97
N ALA A 76 -8.66 18.30 6.30
CA ALA A 76 -8.72 16.97 6.88
C ALA A 76 -7.65 16.82 7.98
N PRO A 77 -7.99 16.17 9.11
CA PRO A 77 -7.05 15.90 10.18
C PRO A 77 -6.15 14.70 9.81
N VAL A 78 -5.17 14.92 8.93
CA VAL A 78 -4.30 13.87 8.35
C VAL A 78 -3.69 12.97 9.43
N ASP A 79 -3.14 13.55 10.50
CA ASP A 79 -2.52 12.78 11.58
C ASP A 79 -3.49 11.82 12.29
N VAL A 80 -4.75 12.24 12.45
CA VAL A 80 -5.79 11.40 13.06
C VAL A 80 -6.16 10.25 12.12
N MET A 81 -6.32 10.56 10.83
CA MET A 81 -6.65 9.57 9.81
C MET A 81 -5.53 8.53 9.66
N SER A 82 -4.27 8.97 9.61
CA SER A 82 -3.12 8.08 9.55
C SER A 82 -3.03 7.18 10.78
N LYS A 83 -3.11 7.75 12.00
CA LYS A 83 -3.07 6.96 13.24
C LYS A 83 -4.17 5.90 13.28
N ALA A 84 -5.39 6.26 12.89
CA ALA A 84 -6.51 5.33 12.85
C ALA A 84 -6.27 4.20 11.84
N ALA A 85 -5.82 4.53 10.62
CA ALA A 85 -5.57 3.54 9.57
C ALA A 85 -4.46 2.54 9.96
N PHE A 86 -3.33 3.02 10.50
CA PHE A 86 -2.25 2.14 10.95
C PHE A 86 -2.65 1.30 12.17
N ALA A 87 -3.38 1.87 13.13
CA ALA A 87 -3.88 1.12 14.29
C ALA A 87 -4.83 -0.01 13.88
N GLU A 88 -5.70 0.25 12.90
CA GLU A 88 -6.62 -0.76 12.38
C GLU A 88 -5.90 -1.86 11.61
N MET A 89 -4.90 -1.52 10.79
CA MET A 89 -4.11 -2.56 10.11
C MET A 89 -3.31 -3.41 11.10
N ALA A 90 -2.82 -2.82 12.20
CA ALA A 90 -2.16 -3.56 13.27
C ALA A 90 -3.12 -4.48 14.05
N SER A 91 -4.39 -4.09 14.21
CA SER A 91 -5.40 -4.88 14.93
C SER A 91 -5.85 -6.13 14.16
N ARG A 92 -5.83 -6.06 12.82
CA ARG A 92 -6.27 -7.14 11.93
C ARG A 92 -5.31 -8.33 11.86
N GLY A 93 -4.12 -8.21 12.44
CA GLY A 93 -3.05 -9.19 12.29
C GLY A 93 -2.46 -9.07 10.89
N ALA A 94 -1.19 -8.68 10.81
CA ALA A 94 -0.44 -8.64 9.57
C ALA A 94 -0.44 -9.99 8.85
#